data_AF-A0AAD5BWH3-F1
#
_entry.id   AF-A0AAD5BWH3-F1
#
_cell.length_a   1.000
_cell.length_b   1.000
_cell.length_c   1.000
_cell.angle_alpha   90.00
_cell.angle_beta   90.00
_cell.angle_gamma   90.00
#
_symmetry.space_group_name_H-M   'P 1'
#
loop_
_entity.id
_entity.type
_entity.pdbx_description
1 polymer ?
#
loop_
_entity_poly.entity_id
_entity_poly.type
_entity_poly.pdbx_seq_one_letter_code
_entity_poly.pdbx_strand_id
1 'polypeptide(L)'
;MLKIWRWYKHCLAAHPLKTQVLSSGIIWGLGDLAAQAVTRATAAKKKYVFLSDDDCDLRINWRRVVTTSIFGMAFVGPIGHFWYEGLDRFLMFRLQYPPKSMQFVATKVALDEIIFGPMDLLIFFTYMGFALGKSAAQVKDELKRDFLPALIVESGTWPVVQVINFRFVPVRYQLLYVNLFCFLDSCFLSWLEQQQDASWKQWFRSLFFDRNDRRGG
;
A
#
# COMPACT_ATOMS: atom_id res chain seq x y z
N MET A 1 -0.46 8.08 25.87
CA MET A 1 -0.37 8.45 24.44
C MET A 1 0.51 9.68 24.17
N LEU A 2 0.39 10.81 24.89
CA LEU A 2 1.17 12.04 24.64
C LEU A 2 2.71 11.91 24.83
N LYS A 3 3.19 10.93 25.61
CA LYS A 3 4.62 10.72 25.85
C LYS A 3 5.32 10.05 24.65
N ILE A 4 4.71 9.00 24.09
CA ILE A 4 5.22 8.30 22.89
C ILE A 4 5.26 9.24 21.69
N TRP A 5 4.20 10.02 21.48
CA TRP A 5 4.17 11.02 20.41
C TRP A 5 5.24 12.10 20.58
N ARG A 6 5.45 12.59 21.81
CA ARG A 6 6.53 13.56 22.10
C ARG A 6 7.92 12.99 21.86
N TRP A 7 8.14 11.72 22.22
CA TRP A 7 9.38 11.01 21.96
C TRP A 7 9.61 10.81 20.46
N TYR A 8 8.59 10.33 19.73
CA TYR A 8 8.67 10.18 18.28
C TYR A 8 8.99 11.50 17.58
N LYS A 9 8.34 12.61 17.97
CA LYS A 9 8.66 13.94 17.44
C LYS A 9 10.11 14.35 17.71
N HIS A 10 10.65 14.04 18.89
CA HIS A 10 12.06 14.29 19.20
C HIS A 10 12.99 13.47 18.31
N CYS A 11 12.74 12.16 18.17
CA CYS A 11 13.52 11.29 17.30
C CYS A 11 13.45 11.73 15.84
N LEU A 12 12.25 12.10 15.35
CA LEU A 12 12.05 12.59 13.99
C LEU A 12 12.75 13.93 13.74
N ALA A 13 12.81 14.81 14.75
CA ALA A 13 13.53 16.08 14.66
C ALA A 13 15.06 15.88 14.66
N ALA A 14 15.57 14.94 15.47
CA ALA A 14 17.00 14.66 15.56
C ALA A 14 17.54 13.83 14.40
N HIS A 15 16.79 12.80 13.98
CA HIS A 15 17.16 11.84 12.95
C HIS A 15 15.94 11.49 12.07
N PRO A 16 15.53 12.38 11.15
CA PRO A 16 14.29 12.22 10.37
C PRO A 16 14.28 10.93 9.55
N LEU A 17 15.33 10.68 8.78
CA LEU A 17 15.44 9.49 7.92
C LEU A 17 15.41 8.19 8.74
N LYS A 18 16.25 8.08 9.78
CA LYS A 18 16.33 6.85 10.61
C LYS A 18 14.99 6.54 11.29
N THR A 19 14.33 7.57 11.82
CA THR A 19 13.06 7.43 12.50
C THR A 19 11.97 6.97 11.54
N GLN A 20 11.93 7.56 10.34
CA GLN A 20 10.97 7.17 9.31
C GLN A 20 11.20 5.75 8.82
N VAL A 21 12.44 5.40 8.45
CA VAL A 21 12.86 4.05 8.05
C VAL A 21 12.43 2.98 9.06
N LEU A 22 12.74 3.19 10.35
CA LEU A 22 12.39 2.24 11.39
C LEU A 22 10.87 2.14 11.58
N SER A 23 10.18 3.28 11.59
CA SER A 23 8.72 3.30 11.73
C SER A 23 8.00 2.65 10.55
N SER A 24 8.47 2.85 9.32
CA SER A 24 7.93 2.20 8.12
C SER A 24 8.05 0.68 8.23
N GLY A 25 9.25 0.16 8.58
CA GLY A 25 9.45 -1.28 8.71
C GLY A 25 8.54 -1.93 9.76
N ILE A 26 8.32 -1.25 10.89
CA ILE A 26 7.41 -1.74 11.94
C ILE A 26 5.96 -1.72 11.45
N ILE A 27 5.50 -0.62 10.87
CA ILE A 27 4.10 -0.45 10.44
C ILE A 27 3.75 -1.45 9.32
N TRP A 28 4.66 -1.64 8.36
CA TRP A 28 4.45 -2.60 7.27
C TRP A 28 4.39 -4.05 7.78
N GLY A 29 5.29 -4.44 8.69
CA GLY A 29 5.23 -5.77 9.30
C GLY A 29 3.95 -5.99 10.13
N LEU A 30 3.52 -4.99 10.91
CA LEU A 30 2.25 -5.04 11.63
C LEU A 30 1.04 -5.09 10.68
N GLY A 31 1.11 -4.37 9.56
CA GLY A 31 0.07 -4.37 8.53
C GLY A 31 -0.09 -5.74 7.90
N ASP A 32 1.01 -6.41 7.60
CA ASP A 32 0.99 -7.78 7.09
C ASP A 32 0.43 -8.77 8.12
N LEU A 33 0.82 -8.64 9.40
CA LEU A 33 0.26 -9.45 10.48
C LEU A 33 -1.25 -9.24 10.63
N ALA A 34 -1.72 -8.00 10.59
CA ALA A 34 -3.13 -7.67 10.69
C ALA A 34 -3.90 -8.17 9.47
N ALA A 35 -3.36 -7.99 8.27
CA ALA A 35 -3.92 -8.54 7.04
C ALA A 35 -4.06 -10.07 7.13
N GLN A 36 -3.03 -10.77 7.57
CA GLN A 36 -3.09 -12.22 7.79
C GLN A 36 -4.13 -12.59 8.86
N ALA A 37 -4.23 -11.84 9.96
CA ALA A 37 -5.22 -12.08 11.02
C ALA A 37 -6.66 -11.89 10.51
N VAL A 38 -6.91 -10.84 9.72
CA VAL A 38 -8.18 -10.60 9.03
C VAL A 38 -8.51 -11.75 8.08
N THR A 39 -7.51 -12.24 7.32
CA THR A 39 -7.70 -13.42 6.48
C THR A 39 -8.17 -14.60 7.31
N ARG A 40 -7.55 -14.88 8.44
CA ARG A 40 -7.93 -16.03 9.28
C ARG A 40 -9.32 -15.88 9.89
N ALA A 41 -9.64 -14.71 10.42
CA ALA A 41 -10.91 -14.47 11.08
C ALA A 41 -12.09 -14.66 10.12
N THR A 42 -11.99 -14.14 8.90
CA THR A 42 -13.04 -14.28 7.89
C THR A 42 -13.08 -15.69 7.30
N ALA A 43 -11.93 -16.34 7.10
CA ALA A 43 -11.87 -17.72 6.60
C ALA A 43 -12.49 -18.71 7.60
N ALA A 44 -12.19 -18.55 8.90
CA ALA A 44 -12.81 -19.34 9.96
C ALA A 44 -14.34 -19.16 10.00
N LYS A 45 -14.82 -17.92 9.79
CA LYS A 45 -16.27 -17.62 9.71
C LYS A 45 -16.94 -18.29 8.51
N LYS A 46 -16.28 -18.36 7.35
CA LYS A 46 -16.77 -19.06 6.15
C LYS A 46 -16.72 -20.59 6.33
N LYS A 47 -15.69 -21.11 7.01
CA LYS A 47 -15.52 -22.55 7.32
C LYS A 47 -16.51 -23.05 8.37
N TYR A 48 -16.96 -22.21 9.30
CA TYR A 48 -18.09 -22.55 10.20
C TYR A 48 -19.42 -22.76 9.46
N VAL A 49 -19.56 -22.25 8.22
CA VAL A 49 -20.76 -22.43 7.38
C VAL A 49 -20.64 -23.67 6.46
N PHE A 50 -19.43 -24.13 6.16
CA PHE A 50 -19.16 -25.33 5.37
C PHE A 50 -18.25 -26.29 6.17
N LEU A 51 -18.85 -27.23 6.89
CA LEU A 51 -18.15 -28.30 7.61
C LEU A 51 -17.30 -29.15 6.65
N SER A 52 -15.98 -28.93 6.67
CA SER A 52 -14.98 -29.91 6.25
C SER A 52 -13.75 -29.78 7.13
N ASP A 53 -13.51 -30.85 7.89
CA ASP A 53 -12.31 -31.16 8.64
C ASP A 53 -11.18 -31.44 7.65
N ASP A 54 -10.46 -30.40 7.26
CA ASP A 54 -9.16 -30.53 6.63
C ASP A 54 -8.23 -29.46 7.20
N ASP A 55 -7.12 -29.92 7.76
CA ASP A 55 -6.06 -29.15 8.40
C ASP A 55 -5.50 -28.09 7.44
N CYS A 56 -6.09 -26.89 7.50
CA CYS A 56 -5.48 -25.72 6.92
C CYS A 56 -4.54 -25.14 7.97
N ASP A 57 -3.24 -25.31 7.74
CA ASP A 57 -2.15 -24.80 8.54
C ASP A 57 -2.24 -23.25 8.63
N LEU A 58 -3.09 -22.75 9.54
CA LEU A 58 -3.38 -21.34 9.83
C LEU A 58 -2.21 -20.64 10.54
N ARG A 59 -0.98 -20.97 10.15
CA ARG A 59 0.23 -20.43 10.76
C ARG A 59 0.52 -19.03 10.23
N ILE A 60 1.10 -18.19 11.09
CA ILE A 60 1.66 -16.90 10.67
C ILE A 60 2.79 -17.16 9.70
N ASN A 61 2.64 -16.63 8.49
CA ASN A 61 3.72 -16.62 7.52
C ASN A 61 4.70 -15.53 7.94
N TRP A 62 5.58 -15.87 8.88
CA TRP A 62 6.62 -14.98 9.39
C TRP A 62 7.58 -14.53 8.29
N ARG A 63 7.80 -15.36 7.26
CA ARG A 63 8.59 -14.98 6.09
C ARG A 63 7.96 -13.79 5.38
N ARG A 64 6.65 -13.80 5.14
CA ARG A 64 5.92 -12.67 4.53
C ARG A 64 5.98 -11.40 5.39
N VAL A 65 5.85 -11.53 6.71
CA VAL A 65 5.94 -10.41 7.66
C VAL A 65 7.34 -9.77 7.65
N VAL A 66 8.38 -10.59 7.67
CA VAL A 66 9.77 -10.11 7.62
C VAL A 66 10.06 -9.46 6.27
N THR A 67 9.64 -10.08 5.17
CA THR A 67 9.81 -9.53 3.82
C THR A 67 9.12 -8.18 3.66
N THR A 68 7.85 -8.06 4.07
CA THR A 68 7.11 -6.78 4.01
C THR A 68 7.70 -5.71 4.94
N SER A 69 8.18 -6.10 6.13
CA SER A 69 8.89 -5.20 7.04
C SER A 69 10.21 -4.69 6.43
N ILE A 70 10.98 -5.56 5.78
CA ILE A 70 12.20 -5.17 5.05
C ILE A 70 11.86 -4.23 3.89
N PHE A 71 10.78 -4.48 3.15
CA PHE A 71 10.32 -3.57 2.11
C PHE A 71 10.00 -2.17 2.66
N GLY A 72 9.22 -2.12 3.75
CA GLY A 72 8.89 -0.87 4.44
C GLY A 72 10.15 -0.12 4.91
N MET A 73 11.13 -0.84 5.43
CA MET A 73 12.38 -0.26 5.94
C MET A 73 13.33 0.19 4.82
N ALA A 74 13.58 -0.66 3.83
CA ALA A 74 14.63 -0.48 2.83
C ALA A 74 14.18 0.30 1.59
N PHE A 75 12.89 0.24 1.26
CA PHE A 75 12.33 0.91 0.08
C PHE A 75 11.46 2.10 0.48
N VAL A 76 10.31 1.84 1.14
CA VAL A 76 9.29 2.86 1.42
C VAL A 76 9.80 3.95 2.36
N GLY A 77 10.57 3.57 3.38
CA GLY A 77 11.21 4.49 4.32
C GLY A 77 12.10 5.55 3.64
N PRO A 78 13.22 5.16 3.02
CA PRO A 78 14.14 6.14 2.44
C PRO A 78 13.57 6.80 1.19
N ILE A 79 12.94 6.04 0.29
CA ILE A 79 12.44 6.59 -0.97
C ILE A 79 11.26 7.51 -0.70
N GLY A 80 10.32 7.12 0.15
CA GLY A 80 9.20 7.98 0.53
C GLY A 80 9.65 9.29 1.18
N HIS A 81 10.69 9.26 2.03
CA HIS A 81 11.28 10.46 2.63
C HIS A 81 11.78 11.44 1.56
N PHE A 82 12.65 10.97 0.68
CA PHE A 82 13.24 11.80 -0.36
C PHE A 82 12.22 12.21 -1.43
N TRP A 83 11.24 11.36 -1.72
CA TRP A 83 10.16 11.64 -2.67
C TRP A 83 9.29 12.81 -2.19
N TYR A 84 8.77 12.77 -0.96
CA TYR A 84 7.91 13.85 -0.47
C TYR A 84 8.64 15.16 -0.26
N GLU A 85 9.89 15.14 0.22
CA GLU A 85 10.72 16.35 0.28
C GLU A 85 11.14 16.86 -1.10
N GLY A 86 11.37 15.96 -2.05
CA GLY A 86 11.69 16.28 -3.44
C GLY A 86 10.53 16.94 -4.16
N LEU A 87 9.32 16.39 -4.02
CA LEU A 87 8.09 16.95 -4.57
C LEU A 87 7.83 18.36 -4.02
N ASP A 88 7.92 18.56 -2.71
CA ASP A 88 7.74 19.89 -2.13
C ASP A 88 8.75 20.89 -2.67
N ARG A 89 10.04 20.52 -2.73
CA ARG A 89 11.07 21.38 -3.32
C ARG A 89 10.82 21.67 -4.79
N PHE A 90 10.42 20.67 -5.58
CA PHE A 90 10.11 20.86 -6.99
C PHE A 90 8.94 21.82 -7.20
N LEU A 91 7.83 21.62 -6.48
CA LEU A 91 6.64 22.45 -6.60
C LEU A 91 6.87 23.88 -6.10
N MET A 92 7.64 24.06 -5.02
CA MET A 92 7.93 25.38 -4.46
C MET A 92 8.98 26.15 -5.27
N PHE A 93 10.08 25.51 -5.68
CA PHE A 93 11.20 26.22 -6.31
C PHE A 93 11.15 26.23 -7.83
N ARG A 94 10.56 25.20 -8.47
CA ARG A 94 10.49 25.12 -9.95
C ARG A 94 9.16 25.62 -10.48
N LEU A 95 8.04 25.17 -9.90
CA LEU A 95 6.71 25.60 -10.32
C LEU A 95 6.20 26.85 -9.59
N GLN A 96 6.91 27.29 -8.54
CA GLN A 96 6.57 28.49 -7.76
C GLN A 96 5.14 28.49 -7.20
N TYR A 97 4.60 27.30 -6.92
CA TYR A 97 3.26 27.18 -6.37
C TYR A 97 3.22 27.60 -4.90
N PRO A 98 2.20 28.38 -4.48
CA PRO A 98 2.05 28.73 -3.09
C PRO A 98 1.86 27.45 -2.25
N PRO A 99 2.57 27.29 -1.12
CA PRO A 99 2.44 26.12 -0.27
C PRO A 99 0.98 25.89 0.11
N LYS A 100 0.54 24.62 0.02
CA LYS A 100 -0.83 24.20 0.31
C LYS A 100 -1.92 24.77 -0.62
N SER A 101 -1.58 25.48 -1.70
CA SER A 101 -2.60 25.88 -2.69
C SER A 101 -3.26 24.66 -3.32
N MET A 102 -4.47 24.82 -3.90
CA MET A 102 -5.14 23.71 -4.60
C MET A 102 -4.28 23.16 -5.74
N GLN A 103 -3.57 24.04 -6.47
CA GLN A 103 -2.65 23.65 -7.53
C GLN A 103 -1.47 22.85 -6.98
N PHE A 104 -0.88 23.30 -5.87
CA PHE A 104 0.19 22.57 -5.19
C PHE A 104 -0.24 21.15 -4.82
N VAL A 105 -1.39 21.00 -4.16
CA VAL A 105 -1.90 19.69 -3.74
C VAL A 105 -2.26 18.83 -4.94
N ALA A 106 -3.00 19.36 -5.92
CA ALA A 106 -3.43 18.61 -7.09
C ALA A 106 -2.24 18.10 -7.92
N THR A 107 -1.23 18.93 -8.17
CA THR A 107 -0.02 18.50 -8.88
C THR A 107 0.77 17.49 -8.08
N LYS A 108 0.86 17.66 -6.75
CA LYS A 108 1.54 16.69 -5.90
C LYS A 108 0.87 15.32 -5.92
N VAL A 109 -0.46 15.28 -5.81
CA VAL A 109 -1.23 14.03 -5.94
C VAL A 109 -1.07 13.43 -7.33
N ALA A 110 -1.16 14.22 -8.39
CA ALA A 110 -1.00 13.72 -9.75
C ALA A 110 0.39 13.08 -9.97
N LEU A 111 1.46 13.70 -9.47
CA LEU A 111 2.80 13.14 -9.56
C LEU A 111 2.94 11.85 -8.74
N ASP A 112 2.34 11.80 -7.56
CA ASP A 112 2.34 10.60 -6.71
C ASP A 112 1.59 9.45 -7.41
N GLU A 113 0.39 9.69 -7.90
CA GLU A 113 -0.47 8.67 -8.52
C GLU A 113 0.01 8.20 -9.91
N ILE A 114 0.63 9.08 -10.70
CA ILE A 114 1.05 8.76 -12.08
C ILE A 114 2.46 8.18 -12.11
N ILE A 115 3.34 8.61 -11.20
CA ILE A 115 4.75 8.20 -11.21
C ILE A 115 5.03 7.22 -10.08
N PHE A 116 4.74 7.63 -8.84
CA PHE A 116 5.13 6.85 -7.67
C PHE A 116 4.28 5.59 -7.51
N GLY A 117 2.95 5.69 -7.64
CA GLY A 117 2.01 4.58 -7.48
C GLY A 117 2.32 3.37 -8.38
N PRO A 118 2.38 3.53 -9.72
CA PRO A 118 2.67 2.42 -10.64
C PRO A 118 4.04 1.81 -10.40
N MET A 119 5.04 2.66 -10.08
CA MET A 119 6.40 2.22 -9.81
C MET A 119 6.49 1.43 -8.50
N ASP A 120 5.91 1.96 -7.42
CA ASP A 120 5.86 1.30 -6.12
C ASP A 120 5.16 -0.04 -6.20
N LEU A 121 3.99 -0.09 -6.86
CA LEU A 121 3.22 -1.31 -7.06
C LEU A 121 4.01 -2.36 -7.85
N LEU A 122 4.66 -1.96 -8.95
CA LEU A 122 5.47 -2.86 -9.76
C LEU A 122 6.63 -3.45 -8.96
N ILE A 123 7.34 -2.61 -8.22
CA ILE A 123 8.49 -3.02 -7.39
C ILE A 123 8.02 -3.91 -6.26
N PHE A 124 6.89 -3.58 -5.61
CA PHE A 124 6.32 -4.38 -4.53
C PHE A 124 5.95 -5.79 -5.00
N PHE A 125 5.16 -5.92 -6.08
CA PHE A 125 4.78 -7.23 -6.61
C PHE A 125 6.01 -8.06 -7.01
N THR A 126 6.97 -7.44 -7.67
CA THR A 126 8.20 -8.09 -8.11
C THR A 126 9.04 -8.56 -6.90
N TYR A 127 9.26 -7.68 -5.93
CA TYR A 127 10.01 -7.96 -4.72
C TYR A 127 9.36 -9.07 -3.89
N MET A 128 8.06 -8.95 -3.63
CA MET A 128 7.30 -9.95 -2.87
C MET A 128 7.33 -11.31 -3.55
N GLY A 129 7.19 -11.35 -4.88
CA GLY A 129 7.25 -12.59 -5.64
C GLY A 129 8.59 -13.31 -5.47
N PHE A 130 9.71 -12.61 -5.70
CA PHE A 130 11.03 -13.22 -5.56
C PHE A 130 11.39 -13.54 -4.11
N ALA A 131 11.08 -12.66 -3.16
CA ALA A 131 11.40 -12.86 -1.75
C ALA A 131 10.63 -14.04 -1.14
N LEU A 132 9.45 -14.37 -1.68
CA LEU A 132 8.68 -15.56 -1.31
C LEU A 132 9.09 -16.83 -2.10
N GLY A 133 10.06 -16.71 -3.01
CA GLY A 133 10.64 -17.85 -3.75
C GLY A 133 9.90 -18.21 -5.04
N LYS A 134 9.08 -17.32 -5.60
CA LYS A 134 8.46 -17.53 -6.92
C LYS A 134 9.51 -17.43 -8.03
N SER A 135 9.34 -18.21 -9.09
CA SER A 135 10.18 -18.12 -10.29
C SER A 135 9.88 -16.85 -11.08
N ALA A 136 10.81 -16.40 -11.92
CA ALA A 136 10.60 -15.23 -12.77
C ALA A 136 9.37 -15.35 -13.69
N ALA A 137 9.05 -16.56 -14.15
CA ALA A 137 7.86 -16.82 -14.94
C ALA A 137 6.58 -16.59 -14.11
N GLN A 138 6.54 -17.12 -12.88
CA GLN A 138 5.40 -16.94 -11.97
C GLN A 138 5.18 -15.47 -11.60
N VAL A 139 6.26 -14.73 -11.32
CA VAL A 139 6.18 -13.29 -11.02
C VAL A 139 5.64 -12.51 -12.23
N LYS A 140 6.10 -12.85 -13.45
CA LYS A 140 5.62 -12.21 -14.67
C LYS A 140 4.14 -12.47 -14.93
N ASP A 141 3.67 -13.69 -14.69
CA ASP A 141 2.26 -14.06 -14.90
C ASP A 141 1.37 -13.39 -13.85
N GLU A 142 1.81 -13.33 -12.59
CA GLU A 142 1.13 -12.61 -11.52
C GLU A 142 1.04 -11.11 -11.80
N LEU A 143 2.14 -10.48 -12.25
CA LEU A 143 2.13 -9.09 -12.68
C LEU A 143 1.12 -8.85 -13.81
N LYS A 144 1.12 -9.69 -14.85
CA LYS A 144 0.15 -9.54 -15.96
C LYS A 144 -1.31 -9.66 -15.50
N ARG A 145 -1.56 -10.52 -14.53
CA ARG A 145 -2.90 -10.81 -14.03
C ARG A 145 -3.40 -9.74 -13.06
N ASP A 146 -2.54 -9.36 -12.10
CA ASP A 146 -2.96 -8.65 -10.89
C ASP A 146 -2.52 -7.19 -10.88
N PHE A 147 -1.51 -6.79 -11.65
CA PHE A 147 -0.98 -5.42 -11.64
C PHE A 147 -2.02 -4.38 -12.07
N LEU A 148 -2.68 -4.57 -13.21
CA LEU A 148 -3.65 -3.61 -13.71
C LEU A 148 -4.92 -3.53 -12.83
N PRO A 149 -5.51 -4.65 -12.38
CA PRO A 149 -6.58 -4.59 -11.38
C PRO A 149 -6.17 -3.86 -10.10
N ALA A 150 -5.00 -4.19 -9.55
CA ALA A 150 -4.49 -3.53 -8.35
C ALA A 150 -4.33 -2.04 -8.60
N LEU A 151 -3.65 -1.64 -9.68
CA LEU A 151 -3.45 -0.24 -10.04
C LEU A 151 -4.76 0.54 -10.13
N ILE A 152 -5.81 -0.02 -10.74
CA ILE A 152 -7.12 0.64 -10.82
C ILE A 152 -7.73 0.86 -9.43
N VAL A 153 -7.65 -0.15 -8.56
CA VAL A 153 -8.17 -0.07 -7.18
C VAL A 153 -7.39 0.95 -6.35
N GLU A 154 -6.07 0.91 -6.44
CA GLU A 154 -5.17 1.84 -5.75
C GLU A 154 -5.42 3.28 -6.24
N SER A 155 -5.44 3.50 -7.56
CA SER A 155 -5.70 4.81 -8.16
C SER A 155 -7.11 5.36 -7.90
N GLY A 156 -8.05 4.53 -7.45
CA GLY A 156 -9.36 5.00 -6.99
C GLY A 156 -9.35 5.47 -5.53
N THR A 157 -8.54 4.82 -4.69
CA THR A 157 -8.59 4.96 -3.23
C THR A 157 -7.55 5.96 -2.72
N TRP A 158 -6.32 5.87 -3.21
CA TRP A 158 -5.19 6.67 -2.77
C TRP A 158 -5.29 8.17 -3.06
N PRO A 159 -5.88 8.65 -4.17
CA PRO A 159 -5.96 10.09 -4.40
C PRO A 159 -6.69 10.83 -3.28
N VAL A 160 -7.75 10.22 -2.71
CA VAL A 160 -8.48 10.80 -1.58
C VAL A 160 -7.59 10.89 -0.34
N VAL A 161 -6.87 9.81 -0.04
CA VAL A 161 -5.93 9.74 1.08
C VAL A 161 -4.81 10.75 0.91
N GLN A 162 -4.25 10.89 -0.30
CA GLN A 162 -3.15 11.80 -0.60
C GLN A 162 -3.57 13.27 -0.65
N VAL A 163 -4.78 13.59 -1.12
CA VAL A 163 -5.32 14.96 -1.03
C VAL A 163 -5.36 15.41 0.43
N ILE A 164 -5.87 14.56 1.33
CA ILE A 164 -5.92 14.87 2.77
C ILE A 164 -4.50 15.00 3.34
N ASN A 165 -3.61 14.06 2.98
CA ASN A 165 -2.22 14.06 3.41
C ASN A 165 -1.50 15.37 3.03
N PHE A 166 -1.47 15.72 1.74
CA PHE A 166 -0.72 16.88 1.27
C PHE A 166 -1.36 18.22 1.61
N ARG A 167 -2.67 18.26 1.89
CA ARG A 167 -3.35 19.48 2.33
C ARG A 167 -3.13 19.78 3.81
N PHE A 168 -3.22 18.76 4.68
CA PHE A 168 -3.30 18.95 6.12
C PHE A 168 -2.06 18.48 6.89
N VAL A 169 -1.30 17.52 6.36
CA VAL A 169 -0.16 16.91 7.06
C VAL A 169 1.14 17.60 6.66
N PRO A 170 1.95 18.10 7.63
CA PRO A 170 3.27 18.64 7.33
C PRO A 170 4.18 17.56 6.74
N VAL A 171 5.05 17.92 5.78
CA VAL A 171 5.95 17.01 5.04
C VAL A 171 6.64 15.96 5.91
N ARG A 172 7.15 16.38 7.08
CA ARG A 172 7.85 15.49 8.03
C ARG A 172 7.01 14.31 8.51
N TYR A 173 5.68 14.44 8.51
CA TYR A 173 4.73 13.41 8.96
C TYR A 173 3.97 12.74 7.80
N GLN A 174 4.14 13.19 6.55
CA GLN A 174 3.40 12.66 5.41
C GLN A 174 3.69 11.17 5.18
N LEU A 175 4.95 10.76 5.33
CA LEU A 175 5.32 9.35 5.22
C LEU A 175 4.71 8.50 6.35
N LEU A 176 4.67 9.02 7.58
CA LEU A 176 4.02 8.31 8.69
C LEU A 176 2.51 8.14 8.42
N TYR A 177 1.86 9.18 7.92
CA TYR A 177 0.44 9.14 7.55
C TYR A 177 0.18 8.06 6.49
N VAL A 178 0.99 8.04 5.43
CA VAL A 178 0.89 7.05 4.35
C VAL A 178 1.08 5.64 4.89
N ASN A 179 2.12 5.38 5.67
CA ASN A 179 2.35 4.05 6.26
C ASN A 179 1.16 3.57 7.12
N LEU A 180 0.55 4.46 7.90
CA LEU A 180 -0.63 4.11 8.70
C LEU A 180 -1.84 3.75 7.82
N PHE A 181 -2.01 4.43 6.68
CA PHE A 181 -3.03 4.06 5.71
C PHE A 181 -2.68 2.77 4.96
N CYS A 182 -1.40 2.50 4.63
CA CYS A 182 -0.98 1.21 4.08
C CYS A 182 -1.33 0.04 5.02
N PHE A 183 -1.20 0.23 6.34
CA PHE A 183 -1.65 -0.76 7.32
C PHE A 183 -3.16 -1.03 7.21
N LEU A 184 -3.97 0.03 7.13
CA LEU A 184 -5.42 -0.07 7.01
C LEU A 184 -5.83 -0.70 5.68
N ASP A 185 -5.17 -0.29 4.61
CA ASP A 185 -5.40 -0.78 3.26
C ASP A 185 -5.04 -2.26 3.15
N SER A 186 -3.92 -2.69 3.74
CA SER A 186 -3.55 -4.13 3.83
C SER A 186 -4.64 -4.96 4.52
N CYS A 187 -5.26 -4.43 5.57
CA CYS A 187 -6.39 -5.09 6.23
C CYS A 187 -7.65 -5.10 5.35
N PHE A 188 -7.95 -3.97 4.70
CA PHE A 188 -9.10 -3.82 3.83
C PHE A 188 -9.02 -4.72 2.61
N LEU A 189 -7.90 -4.74 1.90
CA LEU A 189 -7.65 -5.59 0.73
C LEU A 189 -7.71 -7.07 1.10
N SER A 190 -7.13 -7.46 2.25
CA SER A 190 -7.21 -8.83 2.75
C SER A 190 -8.66 -9.25 3.03
N TRP A 191 -9.43 -8.42 3.73
CA TRP A 191 -10.86 -8.66 3.95
C TRP A 191 -11.63 -8.71 2.63
N LEU A 192 -11.32 -7.77 1.73
CA LEU A 192 -11.98 -7.63 0.44
C LEU A 192 -11.75 -8.90 -0.36
N GLU A 193 -10.52 -9.36 -0.54
CA GLU A 193 -10.14 -10.56 -1.30
C GLU A 193 -10.99 -11.78 -0.91
N GLN A 194 -11.33 -11.92 0.37
CA GLN A 194 -12.12 -13.04 0.86
C GLN A 194 -13.61 -12.99 0.52
N GLN A 195 -14.10 -11.82 0.15
CA GLN A 195 -15.47 -11.63 -0.35
C GLN A 195 -15.63 -11.98 -1.84
N GLN A 196 -14.86 -12.95 -2.36
CA GLN A 196 -14.84 -13.32 -3.78
C GLN A 196 -16.22 -13.63 -4.40
N ASP A 197 -17.23 -13.97 -3.59
CA ASP A 197 -18.60 -14.28 -4.04
C ASP A 197 -19.56 -13.06 -4.04
N ALA A 198 -19.07 -11.85 -3.75
CA ALA A 198 -19.92 -10.66 -3.69
C ALA A 198 -20.28 -10.16 -5.10
N SER A 199 -21.58 -9.95 -5.34
CA SER A 199 -22.16 -9.54 -6.63
C SER A 199 -21.52 -8.28 -7.24
N TRP A 200 -21.14 -7.31 -6.41
CA TRP A 200 -20.52 -6.07 -6.85
C TRP A 200 -19.10 -6.26 -7.43
N LYS A 201 -18.37 -7.31 -7.03
CA LYS A 201 -17.05 -7.64 -7.59
C LYS A 201 -17.14 -8.25 -8.98
N GLN A 202 -18.17 -9.08 -9.22
CA GLN A 202 -18.45 -9.60 -10.56
C GLN A 202 -18.82 -8.46 -11.50
N TRP A 203 -19.62 -7.51 -11.02
CA TRP A 203 -19.94 -6.27 -11.74
C TRP A 203 -18.68 -5.44 -12.04
N PHE A 204 -17.81 -5.19 -11.04
CA PHE A 204 -16.51 -4.51 -11.24
C PHE A 204 -15.62 -5.24 -12.26
N ARG A 205 -15.53 -6.58 -12.17
CA ARG A 205 -14.79 -7.39 -13.14
C ARG A 205 -15.38 -7.23 -14.54
N SER A 206 -16.69 -7.27 -14.69
CA SER A 206 -17.36 -7.12 -15.99
C SER A 206 -17.15 -5.73 -16.62
N LEU A 207 -17.12 -4.67 -15.81
CA LEU A 207 -16.95 -3.29 -16.27
C LEU A 207 -15.57 -2.99 -16.86
N PHE A 208 -14.53 -3.58 -16.27
CA PHE A 208 -13.15 -3.28 -16.64
C PHE A 208 -12.47 -4.37 -17.46
N PHE A 209 -12.91 -5.63 -17.36
CA PHE A 209 -12.21 -6.77 -17.97
C PHE A 209 -12.99 -7.47 -19.10
N ASP A 210 -14.32 -7.36 -19.18
CA ASP A 210 -15.12 -8.01 -20.25
C ASP A 210 -15.14 -7.22 -21.58
N ARG A 211 -14.48 -6.06 -21.63
CA ARG A 211 -14.47 -5.23 -22.85
C ARG A 211 -13.46 -5.71 -23.91
N ASN A 212 -12.55 -6.62 -23.57
CA ASN A 212 -11.57 -7.16 -24.51
C ASN A 212 -12.03 -8.40 -25.29
N ASP A 213 -13.08 -9.11 -24.83
CA ASP A 213 -13.55 -10.33 -25.50
C ASP A 213 -14.63 -10.07 -26.58
N ARG A 214 -15.08 -8.81 -26.73
CA ARG A 214 -16.07 -8.42 -27.76
C ARG A 214 -15.46 -7.81 -29.04
N ARG A 215 -14.13 -7.84 -29.19
CA ARG A 215 -13.42 -7.36 -30.39
C ARG A 215 -12.69 -8.47 -31.16
N GLY A 216 -12.84 -9.73 -30.75
CA GLY A 216 -12.20 -10.89 -31.37
C GLY A 216 -13.16 -11.91 -31.99
N GLY A 217 -14.37 -11.49 -32.36
CA GLY A 217 -15.34 -12.29 -33.12
C GLY A 217 -15.52 -11.76 -34.52
#